data_AF-A0A662P1F6-F1
#
_entry.id   AF-A0A662P1F6-F1
#
_cell.length_a   1.000
_cell.length_b   1.000
_cell.length_c   1.000
_cell.angle_alpha   90.00
_cell.angle_beta   90.00
_cell.angle_gamma   90.00
#
_symmetry.space_group_name_H-M   'P 1'
#
loop_
_entity.id
_entity.type
_entity.pdbx_description
1 polymer ?
#
loop_
_entity_poly.entity_id
_entity_poly.type
_entity_poly.pdbx_seq_one_letter_code
_entity_poly.pdbx_strand_id
1 'polypeptide(L)' 'MPKGKKERTRLPPTGAGLIRYFDEDTKGLRVRPEIVIGISVGIAIVIQLLRMYYP' A
#
# COMPACT_ATOMS: atom_id res chain seq x y z
N MET A 1 39.04 41.46 6.13
CA MET A 1 38.23 40.28 6.50
C MET A 1 37.08 40.16 5.51
N PRO A 2 37.06 39.20 4.57
CA PRO A 2 35.94 39.05 3.66
C PRO A 2 34.78 38.33 4.36
N LYS A 3 33.63 39.01 4.46
CA LYS A 3 32.36 38.45 4.95
C LYS A 3 31.83 37.43 3.92
N GLY A 4 31.88 36.15 4.27
CA GLY A 4 31.27 35.08 3.48
C GLY A 4 29.75 35.24 3.41
N LYS A 5 29.25 35.61 2.22
CA LYS A 5 27.83 35.50 1.86
C LYS A 5 27.45 34.02 1.98
N LYS A 6 26.67 33.68 3.00
CA LYS A 6 26.00 32.38 3.09
C LYS A 6 24.97 32.34 1.97
N GLU A 7 25.37 31.83 0.81
CA GLU A 7 24.45 31.34 -0.20
C GLU A 7 23.43 30.48 0.53
N ARG A 8 22.18 30.94 0.54
CA ARG A 8 21.05 30.05 0.82
C ARG A 8 21.08 29.05 -0.32
N THR A 9 21.86 27.99 -0.15
CA THR A 9 21.68 26.74 -0.87
C THR A 9 20.21 26.42 -0.66
N ARG A 10 19.39 26.75 -1.67
CA ARG A 10 18.05 26.18 -1.81
C ARG A 10 18.37 24.71 -2.00
N LEU A 11 18.47 24.00 -0.88
CA LEU A 11 18.51 22.56 -0.86
C LEU A 11 17.37 22.13 -1.79
N PRO A 12 17.64 21.27 -2.79
CA PRO A 12 16.56 20.74 -3.61
C PRO A 12 15.48 20.27 -2.64
N PRO A 13 14.18 20.59 -2.85
CA PRO A 13 13.14 20.25 -1.90
C PRO A 13 13.21 18.74 -1.65
N THR A 14 13.80 18.35 -0.52
CA THR A 14 14.12 16.96 -0.16
C THR A 14 12.85 16.15 0.07
N GLY A 15 11.68 16.81 0.01
CA GLY A 15 10.35 16.21 0.04
C GLY A 15 9.65 16.06 -1.33
N ALA A 16 10.27 16.43 -2.46
CA ALA A 16 9.62 16.29 -3.78
C ALA A 16 9.34 14.82 -4.15
N GLY A 17 10.19 13.89 -3.68
CA GLY A 17 9.96 12.45 -3.81
C GLY A 17 8.74 11.98 -3.01
N LEU A 18 8.61 12.41 -1.76
CA LEU A 18 7.44 12.08 -0.93
C LEU A 18 6.13 12.62 -1.52
N ILE A 19 6.13 13.84 -2.09
CA ILE A 19 4.92 14.42 -2.72
C ILE A 19 4.45 13.56 -3.90
N ARG A 20 5.37 13.02 -4.71
CA ARG A 20 5.03 12.14 -5.83
C ARG A 20 4.69 10.71 -5.40
N TYR A 21 5.23 10.26 -4.27
CA TYR A 21 4.93 8.95 -3.66
C TYR A 21 3.58 8.93 -2.91
N PHE A 22 3.08 10.08 -2.45
CA PHE A 22 1.75 10.20 -1.86
C PHE A 22 0.64 10.42 -2.89
N ASP A 23 1.00 10.84 -4.11
CA ASP A 23 0.07 11.09 -5.23
C ASP A 23 -0.01 9.89 -6.20
N GLU A 24 0.78 8.84 -5.95
CA GLU A 24 0.51 7.51 -6.51
C GLU A 24 -0.69 6.93 -5.77
N ASP A 25 -1.87 7.44 -6.12
CA ASP A 25 -3.14 6.76 -5.92
C ASP A 25 -2.91 5.31 -6.35
N THR A 26 -2.97 4.40 -5.38
CA THR A 26 -2.94 2.96 -5.63
C THR A 26 -4.12 2.64 -6.54
N LYS A 27 -3.88 2.66 -7.86
CA LYS A 27 -4.84 2.30 -8.90
C LYS A 27 -5.08 0.80 -8.82
N GLY A 28 -5.86 0.40 -7.82
CA GLY A 28 -6.21 -0.97 -7.55
C GLY A 28 -7.63 -1.05 -7.05
N LEU A 29 -8.26 -2.20 -7.28
CA LEU A 29 -9.50 -2.56 -6.63
C LEU A 29 -9.28 -2.53 -5.12
N ARG A 30 -9.90 -1.56 -4.44
CA ARG A 30 -9.90 -1.47 -2.97
C ARG A 30 -10.83 -2.56 -2.43
N VAL A 31 -10.28 -3.75 -2.21
CA VAL A 31 -11.00 -4.85 -1.57
C VAL A 31 -10.90 -4.67 -0.06
N ARG A 32 -12.06 -4.66 0.61
CA ARG A 32 -12.12 -4.63 2.06
C ARG A 32 -11.52 -5.92 2.64
N PRO A 33 -10.61 -5.87 3.63
CA PRO A 33 -9.97 -7.06 4.21
C PRO A 33 -10.97 -8.14 4.66
N GLU A 34 -12.13 -7.73 5.14
CA GLU A 34 -13.22 -8.61 5.58
C GLU A 34 -13.74 -9.50 4.45
N ILE A 35 -13.73 -9.00 3.20
CA ILE A 35 -14.15 -9.77 2.02
C ILE A 35 -13.14 -10.89 1.74
N VAL A 36 -11.84 -10.58 1.83
CA VAL A 36 -10.77 -11.56 1.61
C VAL A 36 -10.89 -12.70 2.62
N ILE A 37 -11.05 -12.35 3.90
CA ILE A 37 -11.21 -13.32 4.99
C ILE A 37 -12.46 -14.17 4.77
N GLY A 38 -13.59 -13.54 4.43
CA GLY A 38 -14.84 -14.25 4.17
C GLY A 38 -14.73 -15.25 3.03
N ILE A 39 -14.09 -14.87 1.91
CA ILE A 39 -13.86 -15.76 0.77
C ILE A 39 -12.94 -16.91 1.17
N SER A 40 -11.83 -16.63 1.86
CA SER A 40 -10.90 -17.67 2.28
C SER A 40 -11.55 -18.72 3.18
N VAL A 41 -12.30 -18.28 4.19
CA VAL A 41 -13.01 -19.18 5.12
C VAL A 41 -14.13 -19.93 4.41
N GLY A 42 -14.90 -19.23 3.56
CA GLY A 42 -15.98 -19.85 2.79
C GLY A 42 -15.48 -20.98 1.89
N ILE A 43 -14.38 -20.76 1.16
CA ILE A 43 -13.76 -21.79 0.32
C ILE A 43 -13.30 -22.99 1.18
N ALA A 44 -12.66 -22.73 2.33
CA ALA A 44 -12.20 -23.80 3.21
C ALA A 44 -13.37 -24.68 3.71
N ILE A 45 -14.50 -24.06 4.08
CA ILE A 45 -15.71 -24.78 4.50
C ILE A 45 -16.27 -25.62 3.35
N VAL A 46 -16.38 -25.05 2.15
CA VAL A 46 -16.90 -25.77 0.97
C VAL A 46 -16.05 -27.01 0.67
N ILE A 47 -14.72 -26.87 0.69
CA ILE A 47 -13.80 -27.99 0.46
C ILE A 47 -14.00 -29.07 1.53
N GLN A 48 -14.11 -28.67 2.79
CA GLN A 48 -14.28 -29.61 3.90
C GLN A 48 -15.62 -30.34 3.83
N LEU A 49 -16.70 -29.64 3.49
CA LEU A 49 -18.02 -30.25 3.28
C LEU A 49 -18.00 -31.21 2.08
N LEU A 50 -17.33 -30.84 0.99
CA LEU A 50 -17.24 -31.68 -0.19
C LEU A 50 -16.47 -32.97 0.12
N ARG A 51 -15.34 -32.87 0.83
CA ARG A 51 -14.57 -34.04 1.29
C ARG A 51 -15.36 -34.91 2.28
N MET A 52 -16.22 -34.31 3.09
CA MET A 52 -17.06 -35.04 4.03
C MET A 52 -18.20 -35.79 3.32
N TYR A 53 -18.79 -35.19 2.28
CA TYR A 53 -19.92 -35.79 1.56
C TYR A 53 -19.48 -36.79 0.48
N TYR A 54 -18.34 -36.54 -0.16
CA TYR A 54 -17.72 -37.42 -1.13
C TYR A 54 -16.35 -37.87 -0.60
N PRO A 55 -16.30 -38.91 0.26
CA PRO A 55 -15.03 -39.48 0.71
C PRO A 55 -14.20 -40.05 -0.45
#